data_AF-A0A2M7KI18-F1
#
_entry.id   AF-A0A2M7KI18-F1
#
_cell.length_a   1.000
_cell.length_b   1.000
_cell.length_c   1.000
_cell.angle_alpha   90.00
_cell.angle_beta   90.00
_cell.angle_gamma   90.00
#
_symmetry.space_group_name_H-M   'P 1'
#
loop_
_entity.id
_entity.type
_entity.pdbx_description
1 polymer ?
#
loop_
_entity_poly.entity_id
_entity_poly.type
_entity_poly.pdbx_seq_one_letter_code
_entity_poly.pdbx_strand_id
1 'polypeptide(L)'
;HLALPIVLATVAACIAGPWACLHVGYTEGMAAKCIGFAQWTGTETFNWLQTMVTVGRPLEWPRLFAVGAASAFTVVLWVLRNRYTWLGFHALGYCAGPGLIWVWFPFMLAWIAKGLILRYGGQETYRRMIPFFLGLVLGDYVIGSIWAILSPLLNYQGYQIFH
;
A
#
# COMPACT_ATOMS: atom_id res chain seq x y z
N HIS A 1 13.22 -23.15 -12.72
CA HIS A 1 12.38 -24.10 -11.95
C HIS A 1 11.56 -23.46 -10.82
N LEU A 2 11.85 -22.22 -10.36
CA LEU A 2 11.08 -21.56 -9.29
C LEU A 2 9.79 -20.84 -9.76
N ALA A 3 9.62 -20.58 -11.07
CA ALA A 3 8.48 -19.81 -11.56
C ALA A 3 7.13 -20.52 -11.35
N LEU A 4 7.06 -21.84 -11.59
CA LEU A 4 5.84 -22.63 -11.42
C LEU A 4 5.31 -22.63 -9.97
N PRO A 5 6.12 -22.94 -8.93
CA PRO A 5 5.64 -22.91 -7.56
C PRO A 5 5.24 -21.49 -7.11
N ILE A 6 5.92 -20.45 -7.59
CA ILE A 6 5.54 -19.06 -7.28
C ILE A 6 4.15 -18.76 -7.85
N VAL A 7 3.91 -19.06 -9.14
CA VAL A 7 2.61 -18.81 -9.78
C VAL A 7 1.49 -19.57 -9.08
N LEU A 8 1.71 -20.84 -8.76
CA LEU A 8 0.73 -21.66 -8.04
C LEU A 8 0.43 -21.09 -6.65
N ALA A 9 1.46 -20.69 -5.90
CA ALA A 9 1.29 -20.06 -4.60
C ALA A 9 0.53 -18.73 -4.68
N THR A 10 0.82 -17.89 -5.70
CA THR A 10 0.11 -16.62 -5.91
C THR A 10 -1.36 -16.86 -6.22
N VAL A 11 -1.68 -17.79 -7.13
CA VAL A 11 -3.08 -18.12 -7.47
C VAL A 11 -3.83 -18.65 -6.26
N ALA A 12 -3.21 -19.56 -5.50
CA ALA A 12 -3.80 -20.09 -4.27
C ALA A 12 -4.06 -18.98 -3.24
N ALA A 13 -3.10 -18.07 -3.02
CA ALA A 13 -3.24 -16.95 -2.09
C ALA A 13 -4.34 -15.96 -2.51
N CYS A 14 -4.46 -15.66 -3.80
CA CYS A 14 -5.50 -14.77 -4.34
C CYS A 14 -6.93 -15.31 -4.12
N ILE A 15 -7.10 -16.63 -4.04
CA ILE A 15 -8.40 -17.26 -3.79
C ILE A 15 -8.63 -17.43 -2.29
N ALA A 16 -7.63 -17.97 -1.58
CA ALA A 16 -7.75 -18.32 -0.17
C ALA A 16 -7.90 -17.08 0.73
N GLY A 17 -7.20 -15.97 0.43
CA GLY A 17 -7.27 -14.75 1.24
C GLY A 17 -8.68 -14.16 1.33
N PRO A 18 -9.31 -13.79 0.19
CA PRO A 18 -10.69 -13.29 0.18
C PRO A 18 -11.69 -14.28 0.77
N TRP A 19 -11.55 -15.58 0.47
CA TRP A 19 -12.42 -16.61 1.02
C TRP A 19 -12.33 -16.68 2.54
N ALA A 20 -11.13 -16.67 3.12
CA ALA A 20 -10.93 -16.68 4.57
C ALA A 20 -11.54 -15.46 5.24
N CYS A 21 -11.35 -14.26 4.67
CA CYS A 21 -11.98 -13.04 5.18
C CYS A 21 -13.51 -13.12 5.18
N LEU A 22 -14.11 -13.64 4.10
CA LEU A 22 -15.56 -13.82 4.01
C LEU A 22 -16.07 -14.87 4.98
N HIS A 23 -15.36 -16.00 5.11
CA HIS A 23 -15.73 -17.08 6.01
C HIS A 23 -15.73 -16.59 7.46
N VAL A 24 -14.64 -15.97 7.91
CA VAL A 24 -14.52 -15.40 9.27
C VAL A 24 -15.56 -14.30 9.50
N GLY A 25 -15.76 -13.42 8.53
CA GLY A 25 -16.79 -12.37 8.62
C GLY A 25 -18.21 -12.91 8.74
N TYR A 26 -18.49 -14.06 8.12
CA TYR A 26 -19.79 -14.72 8.17
C TYR A 26 -20.01 -15.51 9.46
N THR A 27 -19.03 -16.26 9.94
CA THR A 27 -19.15 -17.12 11.13
C THR A 27 -19.05 -16.34 12.44
N GLU A 28 -18.12 -15.40 12.52
CA GLU A 28 -17.83 -14.63 13.75
C GLU A 28 -18.59 -13.30 13.82
N GLY A 29 -19.27 -12.93 12.73
CA GLY A 29 -20.00 -11.68 12.59
C GLY A 29 -19.07 -10.48 12.35
N MET A 30 -19.07 -9.97 11.12
CA MET A 30 -18.19 -8.86 10.71
C MET A 30 -18.32 -7.62 11.63
N ALA A 31 -19.54 -7.25 12.01
CA ALA A 31 -19.80 -6.08 12.86
C ALA A 31 -19.47 -6.30 14.35
N ALA A 32 -19.36 -7.56 14.80
CA ALA A 32 -19.16 -7.89 16.20
C ALA A 32 -17.69 -8.18 16.53
N LYS A 33 -16.99 -8.93 15.67
CA LYS A 33 -15.63 -9.44 15.96
C LYS A 33 -14.56 -9.00 14.97
N CYS A 34 -14.91 -8.57 13.75
CA CYS A 34 -13.94 -8.15 12.73
C CYS A 34 -13.66 -6.63 12.76
N ILE A 35 -13.37 -6.09 13.95
CA ILE A 35 -13.22 -4.64 14.17
C ILE A 35 -11.91 -4.12 13.55
N GLY A 36 -11.95 -2.92 12.97
CA GLY A 36 -10.80 -2.26 12.35
C GLY A 36 -10.88 -2.24 10.83
N PHE A 37 -9.75 -2.51 10.15
CA PHE A 37 -9.63 -2.36 8.70
C PHE A 37 -10.65 -3.19 7.90
N ALA A 38 -10.89 -4.44 8.32
CA ALA A 38 -11.82 -5.34 7.65
C ALA A 38 -13.27 -4.83 7.69
N GLN A 39 -13.74 -4.33 8.84
CA GLN A 39 -15.07 -3.73 8.95
C GLN A 39 -15.15 -2.37 8.26
N TRP A 40 -14.11 -1.52 8.39
CA TRP A 40 -14.09 -0.19 7.78
C TRP A 40 -14.23 -0.26 6.27
N THR A 41 -13.40 -1.06 5.60
CA THR A 41 -13.43 -1.24 4.13
C THR A 41 -14.77 -1.76 3.64
N GLY A 42 -15.36 -2.73 4.36
CA GLY A 42 -16.71 -3.22 4.08
C GLY A 42 -17.74 -2.09 4.17
N THR A 43 -17.79 -1.40 5.31
CA THR A 43 -18.76 -0.30 5.50
C THR A 43 -18.57 0.85 4.54
N GLU A 44 -17.35 1.27 4.25
CA GLU A 44 -17.08 2.36 3.30
C GLU A 44 -17.61 1.99 1.91
N THR A 45 -17.29 0.78 1.43
CA THR A 45 -17.71 0.32 0.11
C THR A 45 -19.22 0.16 0.01
N PHE A 46 -19.86 -0.47 1.01
CA PHE A 46 -21.31 -0.65 1.02
C PHE A 46 -22.05 0.67 1.18
N ASN A 47 -21.59 1.58 2.04
CA ASN A 47 -22.17 2.92 2.18
C ASN A 47 -22.05 3.70 0.88
N TRP A 48 -20.91 3.57 0.18
CA TRP A 48 -20.68 4.21 -1.10
C TRP A 48 -21.68 3.71 -2.14
N LEU A 49 -21.82 2.38 -2.29
CA LEU A 49 -22.77 1.76 -3.23
C LEU A 49 -24.22 2.10 -2.88
N GLN A 50 -24.58 1.98 -1.60
CA GLN A 50 -25.92 2.32 -1.13
C GLN A 50 -26.26 3.77 -1.47
N THR A 51 -25.35 4.71 -1.18
CA THR A 51 -25.54 6.13 -1.53
C THR A 51 -25.73 6.33 -3.03
N MET A 52 -24.97 5.61 -3.87
CA MET A 52 -25.10 5.71 -5.33
C MET A 52 -26.46 5.22 -5.83
N VAL A 53 -26.99 4.14 -5.24
CA VAL A 53 -28.26 3.53 -5.65
C VAL A 53 -29.47 4.31 -5.12
N THR A 54 -29.42 4.76 -3.86
CA THR A 54 -30.61 5.35 -3.20
C THR A 54 -30.74 6.85 -3.42
N VAL A 55 -29.63 7.58 -3.34
CA VAL A 55 -29.63 9.04 -3.44
C VAL A 55 -29.15 9.48 -4.83
N GLY A 56 -28.23 8.72 -5.42
CA GLY A 56 -27.38 9.22 -6.49
C GLY A 56 -26.40 10.28 -5.96
N ARG A 57 -25.23 10.43 -6.57
CA ARG A 57 -24.34 11.54 -6.20
C ARG A 57 -24.68 12.78 -7.02
N PRO A 58 -25.17 13.86 -6.39
CA PRO A 58 -25.32 15.11 -7.10
C PRO A 58 -23.95 15.61 -7.59
N LEU A 59 -23.98 16.39 -8.65
CA LEU A 59 -22.77 17.00 -9.20
C LEU A 59 -22.22 18.03 -8.20
N GLU A 60 -21.19 17.62 -7.45
CA GLU A 60 -20.46 18.52 -6.57
C GLU A 60 -19.45 19.32 -7.39
N TRP A 61 -19.86 20.51 -7.81
CA TRP A 61 -18.99 21.46 -8.51
C TRP A 61 -17.63 21.67 -7.82
N PRO A 62 -17.53 21.85 -6.49
CA PRO A 62 -16.24 22.02 -5.83
C PRO A 62 -15.31 20.80 -6.01
N ARG A 63 -15.88 19.59 -5.96
CA ARG A 63 -15.13 18.34 -6.17
C ARG A 63 -14.62 18.24 -7.61
N LEU A 64 -15.45 18.58 -8.59
CA LEU A 64 -15.02 18.64 -10.00
C LEU A 64 -13.92 19.65 -10.23
N PHE A 65 -14.05 20.86 -9.66
CA PHE A 65 -13.01 21.88 -9.76
C PHE A 65 -11.71 21.43 -9.10
N ALA A 66 -11.77 20.82 -7.92
CA ALA A 66 -10.59 20.29 -7.24
C ALA A 66 -9.88 19.20 -8.06
N VAL A 67 -10.63 18.24 -8.59
CA VAL A 67 -10.07 17.17 -9.44
C VAL A 67 -9.50 17.73 -10.73
N GLY A 68 -10.23 18.64 -11.39
CA GLY A 68 -9.78 19.29 -12.62
C GLY A 68 -8.51 20.13 -12.41
N ALA A 69 -8.47 20.93 -11.34
CA ALA A 69 -7.31 21.75 -10.98
C ALA A 69 -6.09 20.89 -10.61
N ALA A 70 -6.27 19.85 -9.80
CA ALA A 70 -5.19 18.92 -9.44
C ALA A 70 -4.65 18.16 -10.66
N SER A 71 -5.53 17.76 -11.57
CA SER A 71 -5.15 17.10 -12.83
C SER A 71 -4.36 18.06 -13.74
N ALA A 72 -4.85 19.29 -13.93
CA ALA A 72 -4.16 20.31 -14.70
C ALA A 72 -2.79 20.65 -14.09
N PHE A 73 -2.72 20.81 -12.76
CA PHE A 73 -1.47 21.04 -12.04
C PHE A 73 -0.47 19.89 -12.23
N THR A 74 -0.94 18.65 -12.23
CA THR A 74 -0.10 17.46 -12.49
C THR A 74 0.47 17.48 -13.91
N VAL A 75 -0.32 17.88 -14.91
CA VAL A 75 0.16 18.05 -16.30
C VAL A 75 1.21 19.16 -16.37
N VAL A 76 1.01 20.28 -15.67
CA VAL A 76 1.99 21.37 -15.59
C VAL A 76 3.31 20.87 -14.99
N LEU A 77 3.26 20.13 -13.87
CA LEU A 77 4.45 19.53 -13.26
C LEU A 77 5.17 18.58 -14.23
N TRP A 78 4.42 17.78 -14.99
CA TRP A 78 4.99 16.88 -15.99
C TRP A 78 5.69 17.64 -17.13
N VAL A 79 5.08 18.71 -17.66
CA VAL A 79 5.68 19.56 -18.71
C VAL A 79 6.94 20.26 -18.18
N LEU A 80 6.86 20.84 -16.98
CA LEU A 80 7.99 21.53 -16.35
C LEU A 80 9.16 20.58 -16.12
N ARG A 81 8.91 19.35 -15.67
CA ARG A 81 9.96 18.33 -15.52
C ARG A 81 10.63 17.99 -16.85
N ASN A 82 9.87 17.86 -17.94
CA ASN A 82 10.44 17.53 -19.24
C ASN A 82 11.25 18.68 -19.86
N ARG A 83 10.99 19.93 -19.46
CA ARG A 83 11.69 21.13 -19.96
C ARG A 83 12.83 21.61 -19.06
N TYR A 84 12.69 21.44 -17.74
CA TYR A 84 13.61 21.95 -16.73
C TYR A 84 14.00 20.82 -15.76
N THR A 85 15.05 20.07 -16.11
CA THR A 85 15.58 18.96 -15.28
C THR A 85 16.19 19.41 -13.95
N TRP A 86 16.46 20.71 -13.80
CA TRP A 86 16.98 21.33 -12.58
C TRP A 86 15.91 21.52 -11.49
N LEU A 87 14.64 21.73 -11.85
CA LEU A 87 13.57 21.93 -10.88
C LEU A 87 13.17 20.57 -10.30
N GLY A 88 13.59 20.28 -9.07
CA GLY A 88 13.28 19.05 -8.33
C GLY A 88 11.79 18.84 -7.98
N PHE A 89 10.88 19.61 -8.57
CA PHE A 89 9.44 19.42 -8.44
C PHE A 89 9.01 18.20 -9.26
N HIS A 90 8.74 17.11 -8.55
CA HIS A 90 8.44 15.83 -9.17
C HIS A 90 6.99 15.44 -8.92
N ALA A 91 6.22 15.17 -9.98
CA ALA A 91 4.83 14.75 -9.89
C ALA A 91 4.63 13.52 -8.98
N LEU A 92 5.60 12.59 -8.90
CA LEU A 92 5.50 11.47 -7.95
C LEU A 92 5.54 11.93 -6.49
N GLY A 93 6.29 13.00 -6.16
CA GLY A 93 6.28 13.55 -4.80
C GLY A 93 4.94 14.19 -4.45
N TYR A 94 4.29 14.85 -5.41
CA TYR A 94 2.95 15.41 -5.25
C TYR A 94 1.90 14.30 -5.03
N CYS A 95 1.94 13.23 -5.83
CA CYS A 95 1.03 12.09 -5.68
C CYS A 95 1.31 11.25 -4.42
N ALA A 96 2.57 11.11 -4.02
CA ALA A 96 2.96 10.31 -2.86
C ALA A 96 2.79 11.05 -1.52
N GLY A 97 2.63 12.38 -1.55
CA GLY A 97 2.50 13.23 -0.36
C GLY A 97 1.51 12.73 0.69
N PRO A 98 0.26 12.36 0.32
CA PRO A 98 -0.71 11.83 1.28
C PRO A 98 -0.30 10.48 1.88
N GLY A 99 0.38 9.62 1.11
CA GLY A 99 0.83 8.31 1.57
C GLY A 99 2.05 8.38 2.49
N LEU A 100 2.87 9.44 2.36
CA LEU A 100 4.06 9.65 3.18
C LEU A 100 3.75 9.75 4.68
N ILE A 101 2.54 10.13 5.11
CA ILE A 101 2.23 10.20 6.54
C ILE A 101 2.39 8.86 7.26
N TRP A 102 2.16 7.74 6.57
CA TRP A 102 2.29 6.39 7.13
C TRP A 102 3.70 5.81 6.97
N VAL A 103 4.48 6.30 5.99
CA VAL A 103 5.77 5.73 5.62
C VAL A 103 6.93 6.73 5.67
N TRP A 104 6.75 7.91 6.29
CA TRP A 104 7.75 8.98 6.28
C TRP A 104 9.07 8.54 6.91
N PHE A 105 9.01 7.81 8.02
CA PHE A 105 10.18 7.35 8.75
C PHE A 105 10.97 6.26 7.99
N PRO A 106 10.35 5.15 7.53
CA PRO A 106 11.06 4.17 6.72
C PRO A 106 11.55 4.77 5.39
N PHE A 107 10.81 5.71 4.80
CA PHE A 107 11.26 6.46 3.62
C PHE A 107 12.52 7.29 3.90
N MET A 108 12.54 8.03 5.01
CA MET A 108 13.70 8.82 5.46
C MET A 108 14.91 7.92 5.70
N LEU A 109 14.72 6.78 6.35
CA LEU A 109 15.78 5.80 6.59
C LEU A 109 16.33 5.23 5.28
N ALA A 110 15.44 4.85 4.36
CA ALA A 110 15.83 4.35 3.03
C ALA A 110 16.59 5.42 2.23
N TRP A 111 16.18 6.69 2.32
CA TRP A 111 16.87 7.80 1.66
C TRP A 111 18.27 8.04 2.23
N ILE A 112 18.42 8.05 3.56
CA ILE A 112 19.74 8.17 4.23
C ILE A 112 20.63 6.98 3.83
N ALA A 113 20.12 5.76 3.94
CA ALA A 113 20.88 4.56 3.59
C ALA A 113 21.33 4.60 2.12
N LYS A 114 20.45 4.94 1.18
CA LYS A 114 20.78 5.12 -0.23
C LYS A 114 21.85 6.19 -0.43
N GLY A 115 21.72 7.33 0.25
CA GLY A 115 22.69 8.43 0.19
C GLY A 115 24.08 8.01 0.68
N LEU A 116 24.17 7.30 1.81
CA LEU A 116 25.42 6.77 2.35
C LEU A 116 26.05 5.75 1.39
N ILE A 117 25.27 4.81 0.88
CA ILE A 117 25.77 3.76 -0.02
C ILE A 117 26.33 4.38 -1.31
N LEU A 118 25.62 5.35 -1.90
CA LEU A 118 26.09 6.01 -3.11
C LEU A 118 27.30 6.92 -2.85
N ARG A 119 27.36 7.60 -1.69
CA ARG A 119 28.46 8.50 -1.35
C ARG A 119 29.77 7.77 -1.01
N TYR A 120 29.69 6.63 -0.31
CA TYR A 120 30.87 5.90 0.15
C TYR A 120 31.22 4.67 -0.71
N GLY A 121 30.22 4.03 -1.34
CA GLY A 121 30.41 2.79 -2.11
C GLY A 121 30.20 2.93 -3.62
N GLY A 122 29.67 4.05 -4.10
CA GLY A 122 29.37 4.25 -5.53
C GLY A 122 28.25 3.35 -6.06
N GLN A 123 28.05 3.39 -7.38
CA GLN A 123 26.93 2.70 -8.06
C GLN A 123 27.05 1.16 -8.02
N GLU A 124 28.27 0.63 -8.01
CA GLU A 124 28.49 -0.82 -8.00
C GLU A 124 28.07 -1.43 -6.65
N THR A 125 28.44 -0.79 -5.54
CA THR A 125 28.04 -1.21 -4.19
C THR A 125 26.53 -1.15 -4.02
N TYR A 126 25.88 -0.11 -4.57
CA TYR A 126 24.42 -0.03 -4.56
C TYR A 126 23.78 -1.25 -5.23
N ARG A 127 24.25 -1.66 -6.41
CA ARG A 127 23.72 -2.85 -7.11
C ARG A 127 23.94 -4.14 -6.30
N ARG A 128 25.08 -4.26 -5.61
CA ARG A 128 25.38 -5.41 -4.74
C ARG A 128 24.51 -5.46 -3.48
N MET A 129 24.02 -4.32 -3.00
CA MET A 129 23.16 -4.23 -1.82
C MET A 129 21.65 -4.40 -2.13
N ILE A 130 21.24 -4.36 -3.40
CA ILE A 130 19.84 -4.66 -3.80
C ILE A 130 19.30 -5.95 -3.17
N PRO A 131 19.99 -7.11 -3.24
CA PRO A 131 19.48 -8.34 -2.63
C PRO A 131 19.30 -8.24 -1.11
N PHE A 132 20.11 -7.45 -0.41
CA PHE A 132 19.94 -7.23 1.04
C PHE A 132 18.62 -6.52 1.35
N PHE A 133 18.29 -5.44 0.64
CA PHE A 133 17.03 -4.71 0.84
C PHE A 133 15.82 -5.55 0.45
N LEU A 134 15.92 -6.33 -0.64
CA LEU A 134 14.87 -7.29 -1.00
C LEU A 134 14.68 -8.36 0.08
N GLY A 135 15.78 -8.82 0.69
CA GLY A 135 15.73 -9.74 1.84
C GLY A 135 15.07 -9.13 3.07
N LEU A 136 15.31 -7.84 3.34
CA LEU A 136 14.64 -7.12 4.45
C LEU A 136 13.13 -7.04 4.24
N VAL A 137 12.70 -6.66 3.03
CA VAL A 137 11.28 -6.60 2.65
C VAL A 137 10.64 -7.99 2.73
N LEU A 138 11.33 -9.01 2.20
CA LEU A 138 10.85 -10.39 2.28
C LEU A 138 10.73 -10.87 3.72
N GLY A 139 11.70 -10.54 4.58
CA GLY A 139 11.70 -10.89 6.00
C GLY A 139 10.51 -10.32 6.75
N ASP A 140 10.14 -9.07 6.47
CA ASP A 140 8.96 -8.41 7.03
C ASP A 140 7.66 -9.18 6.68
N TYR A 141 7.47 -9.51 5.39
CA TYR A 141 6.33 -10.32 4.95
C TYR A 141 6.32 -11.74 5.54
N VAL A 142 7.49 -12.38 5.66
CA VAL A 142 7.60 -13.74 6.23
C VAL A 142 7.25 -13.73 7.71
N ILE A 143 7.79 -12.79 8.48
CA ILE A 143 7.49 -12.65 9.92
C ILE A 143 6.01 -12.33 10.11
N GLY A 144 5.46 -11.41 9.32
CA GLY A 144 4.02 -11.11 9.32
C GLY A 144 3.18 -12.36 9.06
N SER A 145 3.53 -13.15 8.04
CA SER A 145 2.82 -14.38 7.70
C SER A 145 2.88 -15.43 8.82
N ILE A 146 4.04 -15.60 9.47
CA ILE A 146 4.22 -16.52 10.60
C ILE A 146 3.33 -16.10 11.76
N TRP A 147 3.33 -14.81 12.13
CA TRP A 147 2.47 -14.30 13.20
C TRP A 147 0.99 -14.43 12.87
N ALA A 148 0.57 -14.16 11.63
CA ALA A 148 -0.82 -14.33 11.19
C ALA A 148 -1.35 -15.76 11.40
N ILE A 149 -0.48 -16.78 11.26
CA ILE A 149 -0.83 -18.19 11.48
C ILE A 149 -0.77 -18.55 12.97
N LEU A 150 0.24 -18.07 13.70
CA LEU A 150 0.44 -18.40 15.11
C LEU A 150 -0.60 -17.74 16.03
N SER A 151 -1.05 -16.52 15.71
CA SER A 151 -1.96 -15.77 16.58
C SER A 151 -3.31 -16.48 16.81
N PRO A 152 -4.01 -17.01 15.78
CA PRO A 152 -5.20 -17.83 15.98
C PRO A 152 -4.93 -19.12 16.75
N LEU A 153 -3.79 -19.78 16.53
CA LEU A 153 -3.47 -21.06 17.16
C LEU A 153 -3.20 -20.92 18.67
N LEU A 154 -2.61 -19.80 19.08
CA LEU A 154 -2.24 -19.52 20.46
C LEU A 154 -3.28 -18.68 21.22
N ASN A 155 -4.42 -18.35 20.59
CA ASN A 155 -5.45 -17.45 21.13
C ASN A 155 -4.91 -16.09 21.63
N TYR A 156 -3.81 -15.61 21.04
CA TYR A 156 -3.28 -14.27 21.31
C TYR A 156 -3.79 -13.29 20.26
N GLN A 157 -4.11 -12.07 20.70
CA GLN A 157 -4.41 -10.97 19.79
C GLN A 157 -3.15 -10.66 18.98
N GLY A 158 -3.15 -11.09 17.72
CA GLY A 158 -2.01 -10.96 16.84
C GLY A 158 -1.67 -9.52 16.52
N TYR A 159 -0.41 -9.29 16.15
CA TYR A 159 0.03 -7.99 15.66
C TYR A 159 -0.81 -7.59 14.44
N GLN A 160 -1.33 -6.37 14.40
CA GLN A 160 -2.01 -5.89 13.19
C GLN A 160 -0.96 -5.66 12.10
N ILE A 161 -0.98 -6.54 11.11
CA ILE A 161 -0.10 -6.46 9.95
C ILE A 161 -0.69 -5.41 9.02
N PHE A 162 -0.31 -4.14 9.22
CA PHE A 162 -0.61 -3.06 8.29
C PHE A 162 0.53 -2.97 7.28
N HIS A 163 0.32 -3.56 6.11
CA HIS A 163 1.11 -3.29 4.91
C HIS A 163 0.22 -2.71 3.82
#